data_AF-A0A2N9GJW4-F1
#
_entry.id   AF-A0A2N9GJW4-F1
#
_cell.length_a   1.000
_cell.length_b   1.000
_cell.length_c   1.000
_cell.angle_alpha   90.00
_cell.angle_beta   90.00
_cell.angle_gamma   90.00
#
_symmetry.space_group_name_H-M   'P 1'
#
loop_
_entity.id
_entity.type
_entity.pdbx_description
1 polymer ?
#
loop_
_entity_poly.entity_id
_entity_poly.type
_entity_poly.pdbx_seq_one_letter_code
_entity_poly.pdbx_strand_id
1 'polypeptide(L)'
;MAQETCSSSSSSIQKWCYDAFVSFHGDDTRKSFTDHLFATLYRGGILTFRDDRELERGKAIWPELENAIMTSRIAVIVFSENYAASKWCLDELEKIMECNRSLQQIVLPIFYLVDPSELQTQEGGLAEVFAKHKELFGEEKVRRWRADLTEAAHLSGWDSQNVANGFESELIEKIIGDISNKLNREYFMVAHYPVGLESRMQNLSKLLNSDSSDVRMVGIVEDRA
;
A
#
# COMPACT_ATOMS: atom_id res chain seq x y z
N MET A 1 -13.82 6.52 -14.53
CA MET A 1 -13.21 7.54 -13.65
C MET A 1 -11.94 8.00 -14.32
N ALA A 2 -11.72 9.30 -14.46
CA ALA A 2 -10.54 9.84 -15.13
C ALA A 2 -9.30 9.51 -14.30
N GLN A 3 -8.31 8.84 -14.92
CA GLN A 3 -6.97 8.70 -14.35
C GLN A 3 -6.30 10.07 -14.42
N GLU A 4 -5.97 10.65 -13.28
CA GLU A 4 -5.13 11.84 -13.22
C GLU A 4 -3.69 11.44 -13.56
N THR A 5 -3.14 12.01 -14.62
CA THR A 5 -1.77 11.76 -15.06
C THR A 5 -0.80 12.64 -14.26
N CYS A 6 0.02 12.01 -13.42
CA CYS A 6 1.06 12.68 -12.66
C CYS A 6 2.25 13.08 -13.55
N SER A 7 2.59 14.37 -13.61
CA SER A 7 3.81 14.87 -14.26
C SER A 7 4.90 15.15 -13.24
N SER A 8 6.05 14.48 -13.39
CA SER A 8 7.23 14.69 -12.54
C SER A 8 7.94 16.01 -12.87
N SER A 9 8.06 16.91 -11.88
CA SER A 9 8.87 18.14 -11.96
C SER A 9 10.06 18.06 -11.00
N SER A 10 11.23 18.56 -11.41
CA SER A 10 12.49 18.45 -10.67
C SER A 10 12.48 19.29 -9.39
N SER A 11 12.03 18.71 -8.30
CA SER A 11 12.29 19.17 -6.93
C SER A 11 12.72 17.97 -6.09
N SER A 12 13.72 18.16 -5.23
CA SER A 12 14.33 17.16 -4.34
C SER A 12 13.42 16.71 -3.17
N ILE A 13 12.10 16.79 -3.34
CA ILE A 13 11.09 16.33 -2.39
C ILE A 13 10.30 15.24 -3.10
N GLN A 14 10.31 14.03 -2.55
CA GLN A 14 9.53 12.89 -3.03
C GLN A 14 8.07 13.33 -3.17
N LYS A 15 7.57 13.45 -4.40
CA LYS A 15 6.16 13.76 -4.66
C LYS A 15 5.39 12.45 -4.73
N TRP A 16 4.67 12.16 -3.66
CA TRP A 16 3.72 11.06 -3.64
C TRP A 16 2.50 11.42 -4.50
N CYS A 17 2.14 10.54 -5.43
CA CYS A 17 0.95 10.65 -6.28
C CYS A 17 -0.20 9.79 -5.76
N TYR A 18 0.12 8.72 -5.03
CA TYR A 18 -0.85 7.79 -4.46
C TYR A 18 -0.55 7.56 -2.99
N ASP A 19 -1.60 7.33 -2.21
CA ASP A 19 -1.46 6.89 -0.83
C ASP A 19 -1.03 5.43 -0.78
N ALA A 20 -1.59 4.59 -1.67
CA ALA A 20 -1.28 3.17 -1.71
C ALA A 20 -1.14 2.62 -3.14
N PHE A 21 -0.21 1.68 -3.30
CA PHE A 21 -0.15 0.75 -4.42
C PHE A 21 -0.55 -0.64 -3.92
N VAL A 22 -1.36 -1.39 -4.67
CA VAL A 22 -1.74 -2.77 -4.29
C VAL A 22 -1.24 -3.74 -5.36
N SER A 23 -0.30 -4.60 -5.00
CA SER A 23 0.15 -5.73 -5.82
C SER A 23 -0.60 -7.00 -5.43
N PHE A 24 -1.09 -7.74 -6.41
CA PHE A 24 -1.87 -8.97 -6.20
C PHE A 24 -1.84 -9.84 -7.45
N HIS A 25 -2.09 -11.15 -7.29
CA HIS A 25 -2.36 -12.02 -8.42
C HIS A 25 -3.83 -11.93 -8.79
N GLY A 26 -4.13 -11.44 -9.99
CA GLY A 26 -5.51 -11.08 -10.29
C GLY A 26 -6.42 -12.27 -10.55
N ASP A 27 -5.90 -13.39 -11.06
CA ASP A 27 -6.69 -14.61 -11.23
C ASP A 27 -7.11 -15.21 -9.87
N ASP A 28 -6.32 -15.01 -8.81
CA ASP A 28 -6.63 -15.52 -7.46
C ASP A 28 -7.66 -14.64 -6.73
N THR A 29 -7.44 -13.32 -6.70
CA THR A 29 -8.14 -12.45 -5.72
C THR A 29 -8.90 -11.27 -6.33
N ARG A 30 -8.81 -11.01 -7.64
CA ARG A 30 -9.35 -9.78 -8.25
C ARG A 30 -10.83 -9.55 -7.97
N LYS A 31 -11.65 -10.60 -8.11
CA LYS A 31 -13.12 -10.52 -8.02
C LYS A 31 -13.66 -10.88 -6.64
N SER A 32 -12.77 -11.07 -5.67
CA SER A 32 -13.09 -11.49 -4.30
C SER A 32 -12.44 -10.50 -3.32
N PHE A 33 -11.48 -10.97 -2.53
CA PHE A 33 -10.82 -10.20 -1.48
C PHE A 33 -10.28 -8.85 -1.96
N THR A 34 -9.59 -8.83 -3.10
CA THR A 34 -8.97 -7.59 -3.60
C THR A 34 -10.00 -6.58 -4.08
N ASP A 35 -11.14 -7.00 -4.64
CA ASP A 35 -12.22 -6.07 -5.01
C ASP A 35 -12.80 -5.38 -3.78
N HIS A 36 -13.05 -6.15 -2.72
CA HIS A 36 -13.53 -5.62 -1.43
C HIS A 36 -12.51 -4.71 -0.76
N LEU A 37 -11.21 -5.06 -0.83
CA LEU A 37 -10.13 -4.20 -0.36
C LEU A 37 -10.14 -2.85 -1.10
N PHE A 38 -10.20 -2.84 -2.43
CA PHE A 38 -10.28 -1.60 -3.20
C PHE A 38 -11.53 -0.78 -2.91
N ALA A 39 -12.69 -1.42 -2.79
CA ALA A 39 -13.93 -0.74 -2.45
C ALA A 39 -13.84 -0.05 -1.08
N THR A 40 -13.16 -0.67 -0.11
CA THR A 40 -13.01 -0.14 1.24
C THR A 40 -11.92 0.94 1.32
N LEU A 41 -10.79 0.77 0.60
CA LEU A 41 -9.79 1.83 0.41
C LEU A 41 -10.42 3.10 -0.17
N TYR A 42 -11.25 2.96 -1.20
CA TYR A 42 -11.98 4.07 -1.81
C TYR A 42 -12.94 4.75 -0.81
N ARG A 43 -13.72 3.98 -0.07
CA ARG A 43 -14.62 4.51 0.98
C ARG A 43 -13.86 5.20 2.10
N GLY A 44 -12.66 4.73 2.42
CA GLY A 44 -11.74 5.33 3.39
C GLY A 44 -11.00 6.57 2.88
N GLY A 45 -11.23 6.99 1.63
CA GLY A 45 -10.58 8.16 1.03
C GLY A 45 -9.09 7.95 0.72
N ILE A 46 -8.64 6.71 0.62
CA ILE A 46 -7.24 6.36 0.35
C ILE A 46 -7.04 6.28 -1.16
N LEU A 47 -6.27 7.22 -1.73
CA LEU A 47 -6.00 7.28 -3.16
C LEU A 47 -5.09 6.11 -3.56
N THR A 48 -5.67 5.10 -4.20
CA THR A 48 -4.97 3.85 -4.48
C THR A 48 -4.78 3.62 -5.97
N PHE A 49 -3.57 3.27 -6.39
CA PHE A 49 -3.33 2.73 -7.72
C PHE A 49 -3.73 1.25 -7.77
N ARG A 50 -4.67 0.91 -8.66
CA ARG A 50 -5.13 -0.47 -8.90
C ARG A 50 -4.45 -1.03 -10.14
N ASP A 51 -3.58 -2.03 -9.96
CA ASP A 51 -3.07 -2.78 -11.10
C ASP A 51 -4.07 -3.82 -11.61
N ASP A 52 -4.99 -3.44 -12.49
CA ASP A 52 -6.07 -4.33 -12.95
C ASP A 52 -5.69 -5.22 -14.15
N ARG A 53 -4.41 -5.59 -14.30
CA ARG A 53 -3.84 -5.85 -15.62
C ARG A 53 -4.43 -6.96 -16.47
N GLU A 54 -4.94 -8.03 -15.89
CA GLU A 54 -5.35 -9.22 -16.66
C GLU A 54 -6.70 -9.03 -17.41
N LEU A 55 -7.39 -7.89 -17.25
CA LEU A 55 -8.73 -7.69 -17.85
C LEU A 55 -8.83 -7.04 -19.24
N GLU A 56 -7.84 -6.31 -19.80
CA GLU A 56 -8.09 -5.58 -21.07
C GLU A 56 -6.86 -4.99 -21.79
N ARG A 57 -6.94 -4.90 -23.13
CA ARG A 57 -5.97 -4.26 -24.04
C ARG A 57 -5.94 -2.74 -23.82
N GLY A 58 -4.75 -2.16 -23.64
CA GLY A 58 -4.54 -0.71 -23.55
C GLY A 58 -4.07 -0.17 -22.19
N LYS A 59 -3.38 -1.00 -21.38
CA LYS A 59 -2.93 -0.63 -20.02
C LYS A 59 -1.54 -0.01 -19.95
N ALA A 60 -1.31 0.61 -18.79
CA ALA A 60 -0.02 1.08 -18.30
C ALA A 60 1.11 0.09 -18.59
N ILE A 61 2.03 0.55 -19.44
CA ILE A 61 3.29 -0.11 -19.72
C ILE A 61 4.14 -0.13 -18.44
N TRP A 62 5.10 -1.05 -18.37
CA TRP A 62 6.02 -1.20 -17.22
C TRP A 62 6.53 0.15 -16.64
N PRO A 63 6.91 1.17 -17.44
CA PRO A 63 7.31 2.48 -16.92
C PRO A 63 6.24 3.20 -16.09
N GLU A 64 4.98 3.13 -16.49
CA GLU A 64 3.89 3.84 -15.81
C GLU A 64 3.52 3.13 -14.49
N LEU A 65 3.63 1.80 -14.47
CA LEU A 65 3.55 1.00 -13.26
C LEU A 65 4.70 1.28 -12.29
N GLU A 66 5.94 1.26 -12.79
CA GLU A 66 7.13 1.55 -12.00
C GLU A 66 7.02 2.93 -11.35
N ASN A 67 6.54 3.91 -12.11
CA ASN A 67 6.24 5.23 -11.58
C ASN A 67 5.14 5.20 -10.51
N ALA A 68 4.05 4.45 -10.70
CA ALA A 68 3.01 4.30 -9.69
C ALA A 68 3.55 3.67 -8.40
N ILE A 69 4.40 2.64 -8.49
CA ILE A 69 5.07 2.02 -7.33
C ILE A 69 5.96 3.07 -6.64
N MET A 70 6.83 3.76 -7.37
CA MET A 70 7.77 4.75 -6.81
C MET A 70 7.07 5.97 -6.18
N THR A 71 5.91 6.34 -6.71
CA THR A 71 5.13 7.51 -6.26
C THR A 71 4.00 7.14 -5.28
N SER A 72 3.94 5.90 -4.81
CA SER A 72 3.03 5.47 -3.75
C SER A 72 3.71 5.52 -2.39
N ARG A 73 3.00 5.97 -1.35
CA ARG A 73 3.55 6.04 0.03
C ARG A 73 3.63 4.66 0.68
N ILE A 74 2.60 3.87 0.45
CA ILE A 74 2.45 2.52 0.98
C ILE A 74 2.34 1.55 -0.21
N ALA A 75 3.03 0.43 -0.14
CA ALA A 75 2.81 -0.71 -1.01
C ALA A 75 2.17 -1.85 -0.20
N VAL A 76 0.99 -2.27 -0.61
CA VAL A 76 0.28 -3.43 -0.06
C VAL A 76 0.51 -4.60 -0.99
N ILE A 77 0.97 -5.72 -0.46
CA ILE A 77 1.23 -6.94 -1.24
C ILE A 77 0.26 -8.02 -0.78
N VAL A 78 -0.62 -8.49 -1.67
CA VAL A 78 -1.55 -9.59 -1.40
C VAL A 78 -0.94 -10.89 -1.92
N PHE A 79 -0.17 -11.55 -1.05
CA PHE A 79 0.32 -12.89 -1.34
C PHE A 79 -0.83 -13.88 -1.35
N SER A 80 -0.94 -14.62 -2.44
CA SER A 80 -1.96 -15.63 -2.73
C SER A 80 -1.28 -16.85 -3.36
N GLU A 81 -2.01 -17.94 -3.51
CA GLU A 81 -1.49 -19.26 -3.93
C GLU A 81 -0.58 -19.17 -5.18
N ASN A 82 -0.98 -18.42 -6.20
CA ASN A 82 -0.28 -18.34 -7.48
C ASN A 82 0.54 -17.06 -7.65
N TYR A 83 0.70 -16.23 -6.61
CA TYR A 83 1.45 -14.98 -6.67
C TYR A 83 2.88 -15.19 -7.19
N ALA A 84 3.60 -16.16 -6.61
CA ALA A 84 4.98 -16.45 -7.02
C ALA A 84 5.09 -17.13 -8.39
N ALA A 85 3.99 -17.69 -8.92
CA ALA A 85 3.96 -18.26 -10.27
C ALA A 85 3.89 -17.16 -11.35
N SER A 86 3.39 -15.97 -11.00
CA SER A 86 3.34 -14.83 -11.90
C SER A 86 4.68 -14.10 -11.94
N LYS A 87 5.37 -14.16 -13.10
CA LYS A 87 6.53 -13.32 -13.40
C LYS A 87 6.24 -11.85 -13.07
N TRP A 88 5.03 -11.42 -13.39
CA TRP A 88 4.65 -10.03 -13.27
C TRP A 88 4.55 -9.59 -11.81
N CYS A 89 3.90 -10.39 -10.97
CA CYS A 89 3.82 -10.14 -9.53
C CYS A 89 5.20 -10.16 -8.86
N LEU A 90 6.12 -11.01 -9.36
CA LEU A 90 7.50 -11.05 -8.89
C LEU A 90 8.34 -9.83 -9.34
N ASP A 91 8.13 -9.33 -10.56
CA ASP A 91 8.77 -8.10 -11.03
C ASP A 91 8.27 -6.88 -10.22
N GLU A 92 6.97 -6.82 -9.91
CA GLU A 92 6.39 -5.80 -9.02
C GLU A 92 6.99 -5.85 -7.62
N LEU A 93 7.06 -7.04 -7.04
CA LEU A 93 7.65 -7.28 -5.73
C LEU A 93 9.10 -6.79 -5.69
N GLU A 94 9.91 -7.13 -6.69
CA GLU A 94 11.29 -6.65 -6.79
C GLU A 94 11.35 -5.12 -6.77
N LYS A 95 10.48 -4.45 -7.54
CA LYS A 95 10.43 -2.97 -7.57
C LYS A 95 9.95 -2.37 -6.25
N ILE A 96 8.94 -2.97 -5.61
CA ILE A 96 8.43 -2.55 -4.31
C ILE A 96 9.54 -2.65 -3.26
N MET A 97 10.26 -3.76 -3.23
CA MET A 97 11.35 -3.96 -2.26
C MET A 97 12.55 -3.04 -2.56
N GLU A 98 12.83 -2.73 -3.81
CA GLU A 98 13.77 -1.65 -4.16
C GLU A 98 13.33 -0.30 -3.58
N CYS A 99 12.06 0.07 -3.72
CA CYS A 99 11.50 1.32 -3.18
C CYS A 99 11.47 1.33 -1.64
N ASN A 100 11.19 0.19 -1.01
CA ASN A 100 11.27 0.04 0.44
C ASN A 100 12.68 0.36 0.96
N ARG A 101 13.71 -0.22 0.33
CA ARG A 101 15.12 -0.03 0.72
C ARG A 101 15.65 1.37 0.41
N SER A 102 15.28 1.94 -0.73
CA SER A 102 15.86 3.20 -1.24
C SER A 102 15.06 4.46 -0.90
N LEU A 103 13.73 4.35 -0.79
CA LEU A 103 12.80 5.47 -0.59
C LEU A 103 12.09 5.41 0.77
N GLN A 104 12.40 4.41 1.60
CA GLN A 104 11.70 4.15 2.88
C GLN A 104 10.19 3.98 2.70
N GLN A 105 9.75 3.55 1.52
CA GLN A 105 8.35 3.22 1.25
C GLN A 105 7.85 2.17 2.24
N ILE A 106 6.68 2.38 2.83
CA ILE A 106 6.10 1.42 3.78
C ILE A 106 5.56 0.23 2.98
N VAL A 107 5.95 -1.00 3.36
CA VAL A 107 5.45 -2.23 2.72
C VAL A 107 4.63 -3.03 3.73
N LEU A 108 3.43 -3.44 3.32
CA LEU A 108 2.46 -4.16 4.14
C LEU A 108 2.03 -5.46 3.45
N PRO A 109 2.58 -6.62 3.85
CA PRO A 109 2.15 -7.89 3.30
C PRO A 109 0.83 -8.37 3.90
N ILE A 110 -0.01 -8.95 3.06
CA ILE A 110 -1.23 -9.69 3.39
C ILE A 110 -1.05 -11.11 2.87
N PHE A 111 -1.08 -12.09 3.77
CA PHE A 111 -1.01 -13.51 3.46
C PHE A 111 -2.43 -14.05 3.34
N TYR A 112 -2.94 -14.02 2.11
CA TYR A 112 -4.31 -14.41 1.78
C TYR A 112 -4.37 -15.90 1.43
N LEU A 113 -4.91 -16.70 2.35
CA LEU A 113 -5.02 -18.16 2.26
C LEU A 113 -3.68 -18.88 1.96
N VAL A 114 -2.57 -18.27 2.38
CA VAL A 114 -1.22 -18.83 2.26
C VAL A 114 -0.49 -18.70 3.59
N ASP A 115 0.34 -19.69 3.92
CA ASP A 115 1.16 -19.65 5.12
C ASP A 115 2.40 -18.76 4.87
N PRO A 116 2.66 -17.73 5.69
CA PRO A 116 3.85 -16.89 5.58
C PRO A 116 5.16 -17.70 5.57
N SER A 117 5.23 -18.82 6.29
CA SER A 117 6.42 -19.67 6.40
C SER A 117 6.78 -20.36 5.08
N GLU A 118 5.79 -20.67 4.24
CA GLU A 118 6.04 -21.21 2.89
C GLU A 118 6.74 -20.18 2.00
N LEU A 119 6.39 -18.90 2.11
CA LEU A 119 7.03 -17.81 1.36
C LEU A 119 8.43 -17.47 1.90
N GLN A 120 8.67 -17.69 3.19
CA GLN A 120 9.97 -17.48 3.81
C GLN A 120 10.96 -18.58 3.42
N THR A 121 10.54 -19.85 3.53
CA THR A 121 11.39 -21.02 3.28
C THR A 121 11.49 -21.35 1.79
N GLN A 122 10.42 -21.10 1.03
CA GLN A 122 10.31 -21.36 -0.41
C GLN A 122 10.61 -22.82 -0.78
N GLU A 123 10.19 -23.72 0.11
CA GLU A 123 10.23 -25.16 -0.07
C GLU A 123 8.92 -25.67 -0.71
N GLY A 124 8.79 -26.99 -0.86
CA GLY A 124 7.57 -27.61 -1.38
C GLY A 124 7.18 -27.09 -2.77
N GLY A 125 5.91 -26.71 -2.94
CA GLY A 125 5.36 -26.24 -4.23
C GLY A 125 6.08 -25.01 -4.79
N LEU A 126 6.56 -24.11 -3.92
CA LEU A 126 7.27 -22.90 -4.34
C LEU A 126 8.63 -23.22 -4.97
N ALA A 127 9.29 -24.29 -4.52
CA ALA A 127 10.56 -24.75 -5.10
C ALA A 127 10.38 -25.16 -6.57
N GLU A 128 9.28 -25.85 -6.90
CA GLU A 128 8.95 -26.23 -8.28
C GLU A 128 8.63 -25.01 -9.15
N VAL A 129 7.90 -24.03 -8.58
CA VAL A 129 7.61 -22.76 -9.26
C VAL A 129 8.91 -22.03 -9.62
N PHE A 130 9.83 -21.88 -8.67
CA PHE A 130 11.12 -21.22 -8.93
C PHE A 130 12.04 -22.03 -9.85
N ALA A 131 11.95 -23.36 -9.88
CA ALA A 131 12.67 -24.18 -10.86
C ALA A 131 12.22 -23.86 -12.30
N LYS A 132 10.91 -23.77 -12.55
CA LYS A 132 10.35 -23.37 -13.85
C LYS A 132 10.78 -21.96 -14.24
N HIS A 133 10.73 -21.02 -13.29
CA HIS A 133 11.21 -19.66 -13.54
C HIS A 133 12.71 -19.61 -13.87
N LYS A 134 13.53 -20.48 -13.26
CA LYS A 134 14.97 -20.53 -13.50
C LYS A 134 15.28 -20.92 -14.94
N GLU A 135 14.52 -21.87 -15.50
CA GLU A 135 14.65 -22.27 -16.90
C GLU A 135 14.28 -21.15 -17.88
N LEU A 136 13.27 -20.34 -17.53
CA LEU A 136 12.74 -19.29 -18.42
C LEU A 136 13.50 -17.95 -18.33
N PHE A 137 13.94 -17.56 -17.13
CA PHE A 137 14.44 -16.21 -16.85
C PHE A 137 15.88 -16.17 -16.34
N GLY A 138 16.48 -17.34 -16.08
CA GLY A 138 17.85 -17.46 -15.60
C GLY A 138 18.00 -17.33 -14.08
N GLU A 139 19.12 -17.86 -13.60
CA GLU A 139 19.41 -18.01 -12.17
C GLU A 139 19.50 -16.69 -11.42
N GLU A 140 20.14 -15.67 -12.00
CA GLU A 140 20.34 -14.39 -11.33
C GLU A 140 19.03 -13.68 -11.03
N LYS A 141 18.09 -13.68 -11.98
CA LYS A 141 16.78 -13.06 -11.81
C LYS A 141 15.95 -13.78 -10.76
N VAL A 142 15.90 -15.11 -10.83
CA VAL A 142 15.24 -15.93 -9.80
C VAL A 142 15.84 -15.71 -8.43
N ARG A 143 17.17 -15.58 -8.31
CA ARG A 143 17.83 -15.30 -7.03
C ARG A 143 17.34 -13.99 -6.40
N ARG A 144 17.13 -12.94 -7.20
CA ARG A 144 16.59 -11.66 -6.73
C ARG A 144 15.15 -11.80 -6.26
N TRP A 145 14.27 -12.38 -7.09
CA TRP A 145 12.88 -12.64 -6.71
C TRP A 145 12.76 -13.46 -5.42
N ARG A 146 13.56 -14.51 -5.26
CA ARG A 146 13.58 -15.31 -4.03
C ARG A 146 14.00 -14.46 -2.83
N ALA A 147 15.03 -13.63 -2.97
CA ALA A 147 15.46 -12.75 -1.89
C ALA A 147 14.39 -11.71 -1.51
N ASP A 148 13.79 -11.03 -2.48
CA ASP A 148 12.74 -10.04 -2.24
C ASP A 148 11.48 -10.68 -1.64
N LEU A 149 11.11 -11.89 -2.07
CA LEU A 149 9.99 -12.63 -1.50
C LEU A 149 10.24 -13.04 -0.06
N THR A 150 11.42 -13.56 0.25
CA THR A 150 11.81 -13.87 1.63
C THR A 150 11.80 -12.60 2.47
N GLU A 151 12.37 -11.49 2.00
CA GLU A 151 12.42 -10.22 2.74
C GLU A 151 11.01 -9.69 3.03
N ALA A 152 10.14 -9.63 2.02
CA ALA A 152 8.75 -9.20 2.18
C ALA A 152 7.95 -10.10 3.13
N ALA A 153 8.16 -11.42 3.08
CA ALA A 153 7.49 -12.37 3.96
C ALA A 153 7.95 -12.29 5.44
N HIS A 154 9.08 -11.64 5.73
CA HIS A 154 9.53 -11.34 7.09
C HIS A 154 8.98 -10.03 7.64
N LEU A 155 8.35 -9.18 6.80
CA LEU A 155 7.72 -7.95 7.27
C LEU A 155 6.47 -8.27 8.09
N SER A 156 6.17 -7.41 9.07
CA SER A 156 4.93 -7.53 9.83
C SER A 156 3.72 -7.25 8.93
N GLY A 157 2.79 -8.20 8.88
CA GLY A 157 1.61 -8.13 8.03
C GLY A 157 0.41 -8.85 8.65
N TRP A 158 -0.55 -9.20 7.81
CA TRP A 158 -1.75 -9.91 8.23
C TRP A 158 -1.86 -11.26 7.59
N ASP A 159 -2.06 -12.28 8.41
CA ASP A 159 -2.45 -13.60 7.97
C ASP A 159 -3.98 -13.70 8.00
N SER A 160 -4.57 -13.90 6.82
CA SER A 160 -6.02 -13.97 6.66
C SER A 160 -6.70 -15.07 7.46
N GLN A 161 -6.00 -16.16 7.77
CA GLN A 161 -6.56 -17.30 8.52
C GLN A 161 -6.49 -17.06 10.03
N ASN A 162 -5.45 -16.36 10.49
CA ASN A 162 -5.20 -16.15 11.91
C ASN A 162 -5.75 -14.82 12.44
N VAL A 163 -5.96 -13.83 11.56
CA VAL A 163 -6.50 -12.53 11.93
C VAL A 163 -8.02 -12.53 11.82
N ALA A 164 -8.68 -11.87 12.79
CA ALA A 164 -10.13 -11.64 12.79
C ALA A 164 -10.97 -12.93 12.66
N ASN A 165 -10.49 -14.04 13.23
CA ASN A 165 -11.14 -15.35 13.16
C ASN A 165 -11.44 -15.81 11.71
N GLY A 166 -10.67 -15.36 10.73
CA GLY A 166 -10.87 -15.69 9.33
C GLY A 166 -11.94 -14.86 8.61
N PHE A 167 -12.56 -13.87 9.26
CA PHE A 167 -13.54 -13.00 8.60
C PHE A 167 -12.85 -11.93 7.75
N GLU A 168 -12.98 -12.05 6.44
CA GLU A 168 -12.36 -11.15 5.46
C GLU A 168 -12.75 -9.67 5.65
N SER A 169 -14.03 -9.41 5.95
CA SER A 169 -14.51 -8.04 6.15
C SER A 169 -13.82 -7.36 7.34
N GLU A 170 -13.71 -8.05 8.47
CA GLU A 170 -13.02 -7.54 9.65
C GLU A 170 -11.50 -7.37 9.41
N LEU A 171 -10.90 -8.27 8.64
CA LEU A 171 -9.50 -8.14 8.21
C LEU A 171 -9.31 -6.88 7.36
N ILE A 172 -10.17 -6.65 6.37
CA ILE A 172 -10.11 -5.47 5.50
C ILE A 172 -10.25 -4.20 6.34
N GLU A 173 -11.23 -4.12 7.23
CA GLU A 173 -11.41 -2.94 8.10
C GLU A 173 -10.15 -2.66 8.96
N LYS A 174 -9.49 -3.70 9.48
CA LYS A 174 -8.21 -3.55 10.20
C LYS A 174 -7.09 -3.03 9.30
N ILE A 175 -6.97 -3.54 8.08
CA ILE A 175 -5.98 -3.09 7.10
C ILE A 175 -6.19 -1.61 6.79
N ILE A 176 -7.43 -1.20 6.50
CA ILE A 176 -7.76 0.20 6.21
C ILE A 176 -7.42 1.11 7.39
N GLY A 177 -7.79 0.71 8.61
CA GLY A 177 -7.47 1.47 9.81
C GLY A 177 -5.96 1.67 10.02
N ASP A 178 -5.15 0.63 9.80
CA ASP A 178 -3.70 0.74 9.91
C ASP A 178 -3.09 1.61 8.79
N ILE A 179 -3.56 1.46 7.55
CA ILE A 179 -3.14 2.32 6.43
C ILE A 179 -3.46 3.78 6.74
N SER A 180 -4.68 4.11 7.16
CA SER A 180 -5.07 5.47 7.54
C SER A 180 -4.19 6.03 8.66
N ASN A 181 -3.88 5.22 9.68
CA ASN A 181 -3.01 5.64 10.78
C ASN A 181 -1.57 5.93 10.31
N LYS A 182 -1.01 5.11 9.42
CA LYS A 182 0.32 5.33 8.87
C LYS A 182 0.38 6.58 7.98
N LEU A 183 -0.62 6.80 7.13
CA LEU A 183 -0.73 8.00 6.30
C LEU A 183 -0.86 9.27 7.17
N ASN A 184 -1.69 9.22 8.21
CA ASN A 184 -1.88 10.34 9.15
C ASN A 184 -0.59 10.66 9.90
N ARG A 185 0.16 9.67 10.38
CA ARG A 185 1.42 9.90 11.10
C ARG A 185 2.44 10.67 10.26
N GLU A 186 2.46 10.44 8.95
CA GLU A 186 3.29 11.21 8.03
C GLU A 186 2.74 12.62 7.74
N TYR A 187 1.42 12.79 7.60
CA TYR A 187 0.81 14.13 7.48
C TYR A 187 1.04 14.99 8.73
N PHE A 188 1.10 14.36 9.91
CA PHE A 188 1.33 14.98 11.21
C PHE A 188 2.79 14.91 11.68
N MET A 189 3.79 15.01 10.80
CA MET A 189 5.09 15.55 11.22
C MET A 189 4.93 17.02 11.63
N VAL A 190 4.24 17.23 12.75
CA VAL A 190 4.11 18.49 13.47
C VAL A 190 5.52 18.88 13.92
N ALA A 191 5.82 20.18 13.91
CA ALA A 191 7.07 20.71 14.43
C ALA A 191 7.46 20.00 15.74
N HIS A 192 8.72 19.59 15.89
CA HIS A 192 9.20 18.80 17.04
C HIS A 192 8.87 19.44 18.41
N TYR A 193 8.62 20.75 18.44
CA TYR A 193 8.23 21.53 19.60
C TYR A 193 7.19 22.59 19.21
N PRO A 194 5.91 22.23 19.01
CA PRO A 194 4.91 23.22 18.67
C PRO A 194 4.56 24.01 19.94
N VAL A 195 5.09 25.22 20.08
CA VAL A 195 4.81 26.08 21.24
C VAL A 195 3.44 26.74 21.07
N GLY A 196 2.58 26.60 22.08
CA GLY A 196 1.30 27.32 22.15
C GLY A 196 0.15 26.71 21.35
N LEU A 197 0.35 25.55 20.70
CA LEU A 197 -0.72 24.86 19.94
C LEU A 197 -1.91 24.50 20.83
N GLU A 198 -1.64 23.97 22.03
CA GLU A 198 -2.65 23.63 23.03
C GLU A 198 -3.55 24.83 23.38
N SER A 199 -2.94 25.98 23.71
CA SER A 199 -3.70 27.20 24.03
C SER A 199 -4.56 27.69 22.86
N ARG A 200 -4.06 27.57 21.62
CA ARG A 200 -4.78 27.94 20.40
C ARG A 200 -5.93 26.97 20.13
N MET A 201 -5.72 25.66 20.31
CA MET A 201 -6.76 24.63 20.19
C MET A 201 -7.85 24.79 21.24
N GLN A 202 -7.51 25.12 22.48
CA GLN A 202 -8.49 25.43 23.52
C GLN A 202 -9.35 26.63 23.14
N ASN A 203 -8.76 27.70 22.59
CA ASN A 203 -9.54 28.85 22.11
C ASN A 203 -10.46 28.47 20.93
N LEU A 204 -9.97 27.66 20.00
CA LEU A 204 -10.74 27.21 18.83
C LEU A 204 -11.90 26.29 19.25
N SER A 205 -11.66 25.37 20.20
CA SER A 205 -12.71 24.48 20.74
C SER A 205 -13.84 25.26 21.43
N LYS A 206 -13.51 26.34 22.16
CA LYS A 206 -14.51 27.25 22.76
C LYS A 206 -15.35 27.98 21.73
N LEU A 207 -14.73 28.40 20.62
CA LEU A 207 -15.43 29.08 19.52
C LEU A 207 -16.38 28.12 18.79
N LEU A 208 -15.93 26.89 18.56
CA LEU A 208 -16.70 25.86 17.88
C LEU A 208 -17.87 25.36 18.74
N ASN A 209 -17.69 25.25 20.06
CA ASN A 209 -18.69 24.81 21.04
C ASN A 209 -19.60 23.68 20.50
N SER A 210 -19.02 22.47 20.41
CA SER A 210 -19.59 21.29 19.75
C SER A 210 -20.95 20.82 20.25
N ASP A 211 -21.42 21.34 21.39
CA ASP A 211 -22.70 20.96 22.01
C ASP A 211 -23.89 21.83 21.55
N SER A 212 -23.67 22.77 20.63
CA SER A 212 -24.69 23.68 20.09
C SER A 212 -25.16 23.20 18.72
N SER A 213 -26.47 23.18 18.50
CA SER A 213 -27.09 22.84 17.21
C SER A 213 -27.02 23.96 16.17
N ASP A 214 -26.32 25.06 16.46
CA ASP A 214 -26.30 26.25 15.60
C ASP A 214 -25.16 26.20 14.57
N VAL A 215 -25.43 26.65 13.34
CA VAL A 215 -24.41 26.77 12.30
C VAL A 215 -23.52 27.99 12.58
N ARG A 216 -22.22 27.78 12.74
CA ARG A 216 -21.24 28.84 13.03
C ARG A 216 -20.18 28.92 11.94
N MET A 217 -19.72 30.15 11.67
CA MET A 217 -18.55 30.41 10.85
C MET A 217 -17.44 30.96 11.74
N VAL A 218 -16.26 30.34 11.66
CA VAL A 218 -15.07 30.78 12.39
C VAL A 218 -14.01 31.19 11.38
N GLY A 219 -13.58 32.46 11.43
CA GLY A 219 -12.48 32.97 10.63
C GLY A 219 -11.17 32.90 11.40
N ILE A 220 -10.14 32.29 10.79
CA ILE A 220 -8.76 32.38 11.27
C ILE A 220 -8.07 33.45 10.44
N VAL A 221 -7.62 34.52 11.10
CA VAL A 221 -6.90 35.62 10.45
C VAL A 221 -5.47 35.66 10.94
N GLU A 222 -4.55 35.89 10.02
CA GLU A 222 -3.13 36.11 10.33
C GLU A 222 -2.90 37.61 10.47
N ASP A 223 -2.21 38.00 11.55
CA ASP A 223 -1.85 39.40 11.79
C ASP A 223 -0.57 39.69 11.01
N ARG A 224 -0.67 40.49 9.94
CA ARG A 224 0.50 40.96 9.19
C ARG A 224 1.04 42.21 9.86
N ALA A 225 2.05 42.04 10.70
CA ALA A 225 2.91 43.13 11.17
C ALA A 225 3.93 43.53 10.09
#